data_AF-A0A9D4DI31-F1
#
_entry.id   AF-A0A9D4DI31-F1
#
_cell.length_a   1.000
_cell.length_b   1.000
_cell.length_c   1.000
_cell.angle_alpha   90.00
_cell.angle_beta   90.00
_cell.angle_gamma   90.00
#
_symmetry.space_group_name_H-M   'P 1'
#
loop_
_entity.id
_entity.type
_entity.pdbx_description
1 polymer ?
#
loop_
_entity_poly.entity_id
_entity_poly.type
_entity_poly.pdbx_seq_one_letter_code
_entity_poly.pdbx_strand_id
1 'polypeptide(L)'
;MKDLVWIRNESMRVFPVRRTGDDGISFEEAPAVCSNLGGYLANISDLQAAHRQGLHLCRCGILRNNSSRYSALYNGTNCSDFASGGLQPPTIVPCKLPPTYTYMSPAPLAFCVL
;
A
#
# COMPACT_ATOMS: atom_id res chain seq x y z
N MET A 1 6.51 19.70 -8.87
CA MET A 1 6.63 18.72 -7.77
C MET A 1 5.63 19.06 -6.65
N LYS A 2 4.31 19.10 -6.94
CA LYS A 2 3.29 19.53 -5.97
C LYS A 2 1.95 18.84 -6.26
N ASP A 3 1.87 17.55 -6.00
CA ASP A 3 0.63 16.77 -6.23
C ASP A 3 0.63 15.49 -5.38
N LEU A 4 1.17 15.50 -4.15
CA LEU A 4 1.15 14.34 -3.26
C LEU A 4 0.02 14.47 -2.24
N VAL A 5 -0.85 13.47 -2.19
CA VAL A 5 -1.99 13.42 -1.27
C VAL A 5 -1.82 12.25 -0.31
N TRP A 6 -1.98 12.54 0.97
CA TRP A 6 -1.92 11.60 2.08
C TRP A 6 -3.32 11.01 2.28
N ILE A 7 -3.46 9.68 2.30
CA ILE A 7 -4.81 9.06 2.36
C ILE A 7 -5.34 8.94 3.80
N ARG A 8 -4.50 8.94 4.84
CA ARG A 8 -4.90 8.99 6.27
C ARG A 8 -3.83 9.67 7.15
N ASN A 9 -4.27 10.24 8.28
CA ASN A 9 -3.48 11.13 9.17
C ASN A 9 -2.63 10.42 10.25
N GLU A 10 -1.50 11.08 10.53
CA GLU A 10 -0.57 11.23 11.68
C GLU A 10 -0.44 10.20 12.82
N SER A 11 -1.38 9.30 13.08
CA SER A 11 -1.25 8.34 14.21
C SER A 11 -0.60 7.01 13.81
N MET A 12 -0.40 6.76 12.52
CA MET A 12 0.25 5.55 12.03
C MET A 12 1.64 5.87 11.49
N ARG A 13 2.63 5.09 11.95
CA ARG A 13 4.01 5.16 11.48
C ARG A 13 4.15 4.93 9.96
N VAL A 14 3.22 4.18 9.36
CA VAL A 14 3.15 3.97 7.90
C VAL A 14 1.91 4.66 7.36
N PHE A 15 2.08 5.52 6.35
CA PHE A 15 0.98 6.18 5.67
C PHE A 15 1.06 5.97 4.14
N PRO A 16 -0.08 5.73 3.50
CA PRO A 16 -0.20 5.69 2.05
C PRO A 16 -0.14 7.10 1.43
N VAL A 17 0.69 7.25 0.41
CA VAL A 17 0.81 8.45 -0.41
C VAL A 17 0.37 8.12 -1.83
N ARG A 18 -0.41 9.02 -2.44
CA ARG A 18 -0.79 8.95 -3.85
C ARG A 18 -0.41 10.22 -4.59
N ARG A 19 -0.22 10.10 -5.91
CA ARG A 19 -0.13 11.25 -6.81
C ARG A 19 -1.54 11.79 -7.14
N THR A 20 -1.63 13.09 -7.33
CA THR A 20 -2.85 13.79 -7.81
C THR A 20 -2.85 13.63 -9.32
N GLY A 21 -3.91 13.05 -9.89
CA GLY A 21 -3.99 12.71 -11.32
C GLY A 21 -4.12 11.22 -11.65
N ASP A 22 -4.24 10.33 -10.66
CA ASP A 22 -4.45 8.87 -10.85
C ASP A 22 -3.38 8.13 -11.68
N ASP A 23 -2.23 8.75 -11.96
CA ASP A 23 -1.11 8.07 -12.66
C ASP A 23 -0.31 7.09 -11.78
N GLY A 24 -0.60 7.06 -10.47
CA GLY A 24 0.16 6.28 -9.50
C GLY A 24 1.58 6.78 -9.27
N ILE A 25 2.33 6.02 -8.47
CA ILE A 25 3.73 6.29 -8.13
C ILE A 25 4.55 5.10 -8.65
N SER A 26 5.64 5.36 -9.37
CA SER A 26 6.55 4.32 -9.86
C SER A 26 7.51 3.81 -8.76
N PHE A 27 8.15 2.66 -9.00
CA PHE A 27 9.15 2.10 -8.06
C PHE A 27 10.35 3.03 -7.86
N GLU A 28 10.73 3.77 -8.90
CA GLU A 28 11.84 4.72 -8.87
C GLU A 28 11.46 6.04 -8.18
N GLU A 29 10.21 6.48 -8.32
CA GLU A 29 9.71 7.70 -7.67
C GLU A 29 9.34 7.47 -6.20
N ALA A 30 8.92 6.26 -5.80
CA ALA A 30 8.45 6.00 -4.44
C ALA A 30 9.46 6.40 -3.33
N PRO A 31 10.78 6.13 -3.44
CA PRO A 31 11.76 6.58 -2.46
C PRO A 31 11.90 8.11 -2.44
N ALA A 32 11.86 8.76 -3.60
CA ALA A 32 11.97 10.21 -3.72
C ALA A 32 10.75 10.91 -3.13
N VAL A 33 9.56 10.35 -3.36
CA VAL A 33 8.29 10.81 -2.76
C VAL A 33 8.37 10.76 -1.24
N CYS A 34 8.75 9.62 -0.65
CA CYS A 34 8.85 9.52 0.81
C CYS A 34 9.95 10.42 1.38
N SER A 35 11.11 10.51 0.71
CA SER A 35 12.21 11.39 1.11
C SER A 35 11.78 12.86 1.13
N ASN A 36 10.99 13.28 0.14
CA ASN A 36 10.46 14.64 0.06
C ASN A 36 9.46 14.97 1.17
N LEU A 37 8.82 13.96 1.77
CA LEU A 37 7.95 14.13 2.94
C LEU A 37 8.73 14.11 4.27
N GLY A 38 10.05 13.95 4.23
CA GLY A 38 10.90 13.81 5.43
C GLY A 38 10.96 12.38 5.98
N GLY A 39 10.50 11.40 5.20
CA GLY A 39 10.42 10.00 5.59
C GLY A 39 11.20 9.08 4.65
N TYR A 40 10.97 7.77 4.79
CA TYR A 40 11.55 6.75 3.92
C TYR A 40 10.49 5.73 3.49
N LEU A 41 10.79 4.97 2.43
CA LEU A 41 9.88 3.96 1.91
C LEU A 41 9.74 2.79 2.91
N ALA A 42 8.50 2.41 3.24
CA ALA A 42 8.20 1.39 4.23
C ALA A 42 8.70 0.00 3.81
N ASN A 43 9.05 -0.85 4.78
CA ASN A 43 9.30 -2.26 4.54
C ASN A 43 8.05 -3.12 4.84
N ILE A 44 8.07 -4.39 4.44
CA ILE A 44 7.01 -5.36 4.76
C ILE A 44 6.69 -5.38 6.26
N SER A 45 7.69 -5.42 7.14
CA SER A 45 7.49 -5.47 8.59
C SER A 45 6.83 -4.20 9.14
N ASP A 46 7.16 -3.03 8.58
CA ASP A 46 6.50 -1.77 8.92
C ASP A 46 5.03 -1.80 8.50
N LEU A 47 4.76 -2.24 7.27
CA LEU A 47 3.39 -2.40 6.76
C LEU A 47 2.59 -3.42 7.57
N GLN A 48 3.21 -4.53 8.00
CA GLN A 48 2.60 -5.50 8.91
C GLN A 48 2.28 -4.91 10.28
N ALA A 49 3.18 -4.09 10.84
CA ALA A 49 2.94 -3.40 12.09
C ALA A 49 1.78 -2.42 11.96
N ALA A 50 1.75 -1.61 10.90
CA ALA A 50 0.66 -0.69 10.61
C ALA A 50 -0.67 -1.42 10.37
N HIS A 51 -0.64 -2.56 9.68
CA HIS A 51 -1.82 -3.41 9.50
C HIS A 51 -2.42 -3.87 10.83
N ARG A 52 -1.56 -4.32 11.76
CA ARG A 52 -1.99 -4.67 13.13
C ARG A 52 -2.54 -3.48 13.92
N GLN A 53 -2.09 -2.26 13.60
CA GLN A 53 -2.58 -1.02 14.19
C GLN A 53 -3.88 -0.51 13.57
N GLY A 54 -4.40 -1.14 12.52
CA GLY A 54 -5.65 -0.73 11.86
C GLY A 54 -5.49 -0.19 10.43
N LEU A 55 -4.29 -0.24 9.84
CA LEU A 55 -4.07 0.18 8.45
C LEU A 55 -4.67 -0.87 7.50
N HIS A 56 -5.86 -0.62 6.99
CA HIS A 56 -6.57 -1.54 6.08
C HIS A 56 -6.94 -0.80 4.79
N LEU A 57 -6.27 -1.16 3.69
CA LEU A 57 -6.37 -0.52 2.39
C LEU A 57 -6.41 -1.58 1.28
N CYS A 58 -7.51 -1.61 0.52
CA CYS A 58 -7.64 -2.39 -0.71
C CYS A 58 -6.93 -1.72 -1.91
N ARG A 59 -5.74 -1.15 -1.69
CA ARG A 59 -4.94 -0.53 -2.76
C ARG A 59 -3.50 -0.96 -2.63
N CYS A 60 -2.92 -1.28 -3.78
CA CYS A 60 -1.52 -1.63 -3.91
C CYS A 60 -0.62 -0.45 -3.61
N GLY A 61 0.37 -0.67 -2.76
CA GLY A 61 1.42 0.30 -2.52
C GLY A 61 2.81 -0.32 -2.58
N ILE A 62 3.76 0.50 -3.00
CA ILE A 62 5.17 0.17 -3.19
C ILE A 62 5.89 0.19 -1.85
N LEU A 63 6.76 -0.79 -1.65
CA LEU A 63 7.63 -0.97 -0.49
C LEU A 63 9.10 -0.92 -0.91
N ARG A 64 9.98 -0.75 0.08
CA ARG A 64 11.44 -0.60 -0.09
C ARG A 64 12.12 -1.76 -0.81
N ASN A 65 11.53 -2.94 -0.80
CA ASN A 65 12.05 -4.14 -1.46
C ASN A 65 11.61 -4.26 -2.92
N ASN A 66 11.21 -3.17 -3.57
CA ASN A 66 10.65 -3.16 -4.92
C ASN A 66 9.43 -4.08 -5.08
N SER A 67 8.71 -4.34 -3.99
CA SER A 67 7.50 -5.16 -3.97
C SER A 67 6.28 -4.27 -3.78
N SER A 68 5.21 -4.58 -4.51
CA SER A 68 3.91 -3.96 -4.30
C SER A 68 3.02 -4.90 -3.48
N ARG A 69 2.52 -4.40 -2.35
CA ARG A 69 1.67 -5.16 -1.43
C ARG A 69 0.52 -4.29 -0.95
N TYR A 70 -0.51 -4.90 -0.38
CA TYR A 70 -1.59 -4.19 0.26
C TYR A 70 -1.98 -4.88 1.57
N SER A 71 -2.67 -4.12 2.42
CA SER A 71 -3.05 -4.55 3.75
C SER A 71 -4.57 -4.69 3.80
N ALA A 72 -5.10 -5.92 3.90
CA ALA A 72 -6.54 -6.18 3.81
C ALA A 72 -7.12 -6.70 5.13
N LEU A 73 -8.38 -6.35 5.43
CA LEU A 73 -9.15 -7.01 6.50
C LEU A 73 -10.04 -8.12 5.94
N TYR A 74 -10.11 -9.22 6.68
CA TYR A 74 -11.02 -10.33 6.39
C TYR A 74 -12.50 -9.99 6.66
N ASN A 75 -12.80 -9.03 7.54
CA ASN A 75 -14.17 -8.81 8.05
C ASN A 75 -14.72 -7.39 7.84
N GLY A 76 -14.22 -6.67 6.84
CA GLY A 76 -14.68 -5.31 6.57
C GLY A 76 -14.59 -5.02 5.08
N THR A 77 -15.77 -5.03 4.43
CA THR A 77 -16.02 -4.37 3.15
C THR A 77 -14.95 -4.61 2.06
N ASN A 78 -15.00 -5.81 1.48
CA ASN A 78 -14.75 -6.06 0.06
C ASN A 78 -13.48 -5.46 -0.57
N CYS A 79 -12.31 -6.02 -0.24
CA CYS A 79 -11.38 -6.43 -1.31
C CYS A 79 -11.86 -7.80 -1.87
N SER A 80 -13.15 -7.92 -2.20
CA SER A 80 -13.81 -9.18 -2.53
C SER A 80 -13.51 -9.56 -3.96
N ASP A 81 -12.50 -10.42 -4.14
CA ASP A 81 -12.45 -11.43 -5.21
C ASP A 81 -11.28 -12.43 -5.08
N PHE A 82 -10.42 -12.34 -4.04
CA PHE A 82 -9.23 -13.21 -3.94
C PHE A 82 -9.03 -13.96 -2.62
N ALA A 83 -10.04 -14.03 -1.76
CA ALA A 83 -9.96 -14.75 -0.49
C ALA A 83 -10.59 -16.16 -0.57
N SER A 84 -10.27 -16.94 -1.60
CA SER A 84 -10.59 -18.37 -1.63
C SER A 84 -9.50 -19.17 -0.91
N GLY A 85 -9.64 -19.30 0.41
CA GLY A 85 -8.82 -20.21 1.22
C GLY A 85 -8.55 -19.64 2.62
N GLY A 86 -9.21 -20.20 3.64
CA GLY A 86 -9.16 -19.71 5.01
C GLY A 86 -7.76 -19.67 5.63
N LEU A 87 -7.13 -18.49 5.65
CA LEU A 87 -5.96 -18.19 6.46
C LEU A 87 -6.30 -17.08 7.47
N GLN A 88 -6.03 -17.33 8.76
CA GLN A 88 -5.81 -16.31 9.80
C GLN A 88 -4.31 -15.90 9.79
N PRO A 89 -3.81 -14.82 10.46
CA PRO A 89 -4.31 -13.49 10.84
C PRO A 89 -3.59 -12.40 9.96
N PRO A 90 -3.20 -11.16 10.37
CA PRO A 90 -2.98 -9.98 9.50
C PRO A 90 -2.11 -10.23 8.24
N THR A 91 -2.74 -10.46 7.08
CA THR A 91 -2.04 -10.88 5.87
C THR A 91 -1.73 -9.69 4.97
N ILE A 92 -0.46 -9.32 4.89
CA ILE A 92 0.04 -8.45 3.83
C ILE A 92 0.14 -9.27 2.54
N VAL A 93 -0.76 -8.99 1.60
CA VAL A 93 -0.89 -9.77 0.36
C VAL A 93 -0.04 -9.12 -0.74
N PRO A 94 0.69 -9.91 -1.55
CA PRO A 94 1.31 -9.39 -2.77
C PRO A 94 0.23 -8.92 -3.75
N CYS A 95 0.52 -7.84 -4.46
CA CYS A 95 -0.37 -7.33 -5.50
C CYS A 95 -0.39 -8.17 -6.79
N LYS A 96 0.44 -9.21 -6.87
CA LYS A 96 0.51 -10.11 -8.02
C LYS A 96 -0.71 -11.05 -7.97
N LEU A 97 -1.78 -10.66 -8.66
CA LEU A 97 -2.98 -11.46 -8.86
C LEU A 97 -2.72 -12.62 -9.86
N PRO A 98 -3.53 -13.70 -9.85
CA PRO A 98 -3.47 -14.77 -10.83
C PRO A 98 -3.63 -14.23 -12.28
N PRO A 99 -3.16 -14.98 -13.29
CA PRO A 99 -3.11 -14.52 -14.69
C PRO A 99 -4.46 -14.24 -15.34
N THR A 100 -5.58 -14.50 -14.66
CA THR A 100 -6.94 -14.24 -15.13
C THR A 100 -7.39 -12.78 -14.95
N TYR A 101 -6.65 -11.97 -14.19
CA TYR A 101 -6.95 -10.56 -13.98
C TYR A 101 -5.87 -9.69 -14.62
N THR A 102 -6.16 -9.18 -15.82
CA THR A 102 -5.53 -7.97 -16.32
C THR A 102 -5.97 -6.79 -15.46
N TYR A 103 -5.04 -5.90 -15.13
CA TYR A 103 -5.27 -4.66 -14.39
C TYR A 103 -5.45 -4.76 -12.87
N MET A 104 -4.30 -4.87 -12.21
CA MET A 104 -4.03 -4.29 -10.89
C MET A 104 -4.48 -2.81 -10.87
N SER A 105 -5.04 -2.35 -9.75
CA SER A 105 -5.61 -1.00 -9.55
C SER A 105 -4.86 0.10 -10.33
N PRO A 106 -5.58 1.06 -10.96
CA PRO A 106 -5.04 1.97 -11.99
C PRO A 106 -3.85 2.85 -11.56
N ALA A 107 -3.51 2.90 -10.27
CA ALA A 107 -2.49 3.76 -9.71
C ALA A 107 -1.83 3.14 -8.45
N PRO A 108 -0.62 2.57 -8.52
CA PRO A 108 0.10 2.13 -7.33
C PRO A 108 0.40 3.32 -6.39
N LEU A 109 0.23 3.10 -5.09
CA LEU A 109 0.55 4.04 -4.02
C LEU A 109 2.01 3.88 -3.55
N ALA A 110 2.52 4.80 -2.74
CA ALA A 110 3.76 4.61 -1.99
C ALA A 110 3.43 4.53 -0.50
N PHE A 111 3.94 3.50 0.19
CA PHE A 111 3.85 3.44 1.65
C PHE A 111 5.09 4.11 2.25
N CYS A 112 4.90 5.26 2.86
CA CYS A 112 5.99 6.01 3.47
C CYS A 112 5.95 5.86 4.99
N VAL A 113 7.13 5.93 5.60
CA VAL A 113 7.35 5.94 7.05
C VAL A 113 7.95 7.27 7.46
N LEU A 114 7.42 7.86 8.52
CA LEU A 114 7.99 9.01 9.21
C LEU A 114 8.51 8.59 10.59
#